data_AF-A0A966LA73-F1
#
_entry.id   AF-A0A966LA73-F1
#
_cell.length_a   1.000
_cell.length_b   1.000
_cell.length_c   1.000
_cell.angle_alpha   90.00
_cell.angle_beta   90.00
_cell.angle_gamma   90.00
#
_symmetry.space_group_name_H-M   'P 1'
#
loop_
_entity.id
_entity.type
_entity.pdbx_description
1 polymer ?
#
loop_
_entity_poly.entity_id
_entity_poly.type
_entity_poly.pdbx_seq_one_letter_code
_entity_poly.pdbx_strand_id
1 'polypeptide(L)'
;MPTSPLPPDQITLPTGWFAALLRGIKGQCPRCDEAALFRKWLKPVDACPHCRQDWSMQQADDFPAYIGIFVVGHLLAPVVIAMISGGVSAWATLTIILPLAVVLLLVTLQPVKGAVIGFLWWNGIGAFRQERRSVAPKDPE
;
A
#
# COMPACT_ATOMS: atom_id res chain seq x y z
N MET A 1 9.16 -22.96 14.37
CA MET A 1 8.90 -21.97 13.30
C MET A 1 10.24 -21.37 12.90
N PRO A 2 10.51 -21.18 11.59
CA PRO A 2 11.80 -20.66 11.13
C PRO A 2 12.08 -19.28 11.73
N THR A 3 13.28 -19.09 12.28
CA THR A 3 13.75 -17.82 12.83
C THR A 3 14.25 -16.88 11.73
N SER A 4 14.60 -17.41 10.55
CA SER A 4 15.04 -16.68 9.38
C SER A 4 13.93 -16.52 8.31
N PRO A 5 14.03 -15.50 7.43
CA PRO A 5 13.17 -15.38 6.25
C PRO A 5 13.22 -16.64 5.37
N LEU A 6 12.07 -17.07 4.85
CA LEU A 6 12.02 -18.18 3.90
C LEU A 6 12.78 -17.81 2.62
N PRO A 7 13.56 -18.73 2.03
CA PRO A 7 14.30 -18.43 0.81
C PRO A 7 13.36 -18.26 -0.41
N PRO A 8 13.76 -17.49 -1.45
CA PRO A 8 12.89 -17.10 -2.58
C PRO A 8 12.37 -18.23 -3.48
N ASP A 9 12.96 -19.41 -3.39
CA ASP A 9 12.56 -20.65 -4.09
C ASP A 9 11.34 -21.31 -3.44
N GLN A 10 11.09 -21.02 -2.16
CA GLN A 10 9.99 -21.61 -1.39
C GLN A 10 8.72 -20.75 -1.38
N ILE A 11 8.73 -19.58 -2.01
CA ILE A 11 7.60 -18.66 -2.03
C ILE A 11 7.36 -18.03 -3.42
N THR A 12 6.10 -17.71 -3.70
CA THR A 12 5.71 -17.10 -4.97
C THR A 12 5.90 -15.58 -4.93
N LEU A 13 7.11 -15.14 -5.27
CA LEU A 13 7.44 -13.72 -5.40
C LEU A 13 6.52 -13.03 -6.44
N PRO A 14 6.20 -11.75 -6.26
CA PRO A 14 5.46 -11.00 -7.26
C PRO A 14 6.28 -10.89 -8.56
N THR A 15 5.61 -10.92 -9.70
CA THR A 15 6.25 -10.84 -11.03
C THR A 15 6.78 -9.45 -11.36
N GLY A 16 6.34 -8.43 -10.64
CA GLY A 16 6.71 -7.03 -10.87
C GLY A 16 6.30 -6.12 -9.72
N TRP A 17 6.73 -4.86 -9.80
CA TRP A 17 6.41 -3.81 -8.81
C TRP A 17 4.91 -3.59 -8.65
N PHE A 18 4.16 -3.71 -9.75
CA PHE A 18 2.70 -3.57 -9.74
C PHE A 18 2.02 -4.68 -8.94
N ALA A 19 2.48 -5.93 -9.08
CA ALA A 19 1.96 -7.04 -8.29
C ALA A 19 2.28 -6.87 -6.79
N ALA A 20 3.50 -6.44 -6.45
CA ALA A 20 3.87 -6.13 -5.06
C ALA A 20 3.01 -5.01 -4.46
N LEU A 21 2.75 -3.96 -5.24
CA LEU A 21 1.87 -2.86 -4.86
C LEU A 21 0.43 -3.33 -4.63
N LEU A 22 -0.11 -4.16 -5.53
CA LEU A 22 -1.48 -4.66 -5.44
C LEU A 22 -1.68 -5.58 -4.21
N ARG A 23 -0.71 -6.43 -3.90
CA ARG A 23 -0.70 -7.24 -2.66
C ARG A 23 -0.74 -6.33 -1.42
N GLY A 24 0.04 -5.26 -1.45
CA GLY A 24 0.02 -4.21 -0.43
C GLY A 24 -1.35 -3.52 -0.30
N ILE A 25 -1.99 -3.13 -1.41
CA ILE A 25 -3.35 -2.54 -1.42
C ILE A 25 -4.35 -3.47 -0.73
N LYS A 26 -4.27 -4.78 -0.98
CA LYS A 26 -5.12 -5.80 -0.36
C LYS A 26 -4.84 -6.00 1.15
N GLY A 27 -3.80 -5.35 1.68
CA GLY A 27 -3.35 -5.55 3.06
C GLY A 27 -2.68 -6.91 3.28
N GLN A 28 -2.22 -7.55 2.21
CA GLN A 28 -1.49 -8.82 2.24
C GLN A 28 0.02 -8.58 2.15
N CYS A 29 0.80 -9.57 2.58
CA CYS A 29 2.26 -9.52 2.55
C CYS A 29 2.75 -9.33 1.11
N PRO A 30 3.42 -8.22 0.75
CA PRO A 30 3.88 -7.97 -0.61
C PRO A 30 4.80 -9.08 -1.15
N ARG A 31 5.58 -9.70 -0.25
CA ARG A 31 6.54 -10.75 -0.57
C ARG A 31 5.89 -12.08 -0.92
N CYS A 32 5.00 -12.60 -0.06
CA CYS A 32 4.47 -13.96 -0.20
C CYS A 32 2.96 -14.06 -0.45
N ASP A 33 2.19 -13.00 -0.25
CA ASP A 33 0.71 -12.96 -0.39
C ASP A 33 -0.10 -13.81 0.60
N GLU A 34 0.55 -14.64 1.43
CA GLU A 34 -0.11 -15.64 2.30
C GLU A 34 -0.54 -15.13 3.69
N ALA A 35 -0.21 -13.89 4.06
CA ALA A 35 -0.49 -13.38 5.40
C ALA A 35 -0.81 -11.88 5.39
N ALA A 36 -1.55 -11.41 6.40
CA ALA A 36 -1.86 -10.00 6.57
C ALA A 36 -0.59 -9.17 6.84
N LEU A 37 -0.47 -8.04 6.15
CA LEU A 37 0.59 -7.05 6.36
C LEU A 37 0.35 -6.23 7.63
N PHE A 38 -0.91 -5.99 7.99
CA PHE A 38 -1.29 -5.12 9.11
C PHE A 38 -1.84 -5.93 10.29
N ARG A 39 -1.27 -5.73 11.48
CA ARG A 39 -1.82 -6.28 12.74
C ARG A 39 -3.01 -5.48 13.27
N LYS A 40 -3.02 -4.17 13.01
CA LYS A 40 -4.08 -3.26 13.48
C LYS A 40 -4.14 -2.02 12.59
N TRP A 41 -5.20 -1.89 11.78
CA TRP A 41 -5.45 -0.76 10.88
C TRP A 41 -4.20 -0.34 10.09
N LEU A 42 -3.49 0.72 10.52
CA LEU A 42 -2.27 1.23 9.88
C LEU A 42 -0.95 0.71 10.47
N LYS A 43 -0.99 -0.20 11.45
CA LYS A 43 0.20 -0.77 12.09
C LYS A 43 0.58 -2.07 11.40
N PRO A 44 1.72 -2.14 10.68
CA PRO A 44 2.23 -3.38 10.12
C PRO A 44 2.56 -4.42 11.20
N VAL A 45 2.61 -5.68 10.81
CA VAL A 45 3.27 -6.73 11.61
C VAL A 45 4.78 -6.47 11.63
N ASP A 46 5.49 -6.85 12.69
CA ASP A 46 6.95 -6.68 12.75
C ASP A 46 7.64 -7.70 11.82
N ALA A 47 7.14 -8.95 11.80
CA ALA A 47 7.55 -9.97 10.85
C ALA A 47 6.33 -10.69 10.26
N CYS A 48 6.42 -11.07 8.98
CA CYS A 48 5.37 -11.86 8.33
C CYS A 48 5.21 -13.23 9.04
N PRO A 49 3.98 -13.64 9.43
CA PRO A 49 3.74 -14.95 10.03
C PRO A 49 4.12 -16.14 9.13
N HIS A 50 4.03 -15.97 7.81
CA HIS A 50 4.30 -17.02 6.82
C HIS A 50 5.77 -17.00 6.36
N CYS A 51 6.19 -15.94 5.66
CA CYS A 51 7.52 -15.90 5.04
C CYS A 51 8.62 -15.28 5.91
N ARG A 52 8.28 -14.82 7.12
CA ARG A 52 9.19 -14.23 8.12
C ARG A 52 9.97 -13.00 7.65
N GLN A 53 9.49 -12.33 6.60
CA GLN A 53 10.01 -11.02 6.17
C GLN A 53 9.85 -10.01 7.30
N ASP A 54 10.92 -9.28 7.61
CA ASP A 54 10.91 -8.15 8.53
C ASP A 54 10.27 -6.92 7.86
N TRP A 55 9.21 -6.41 8.49
CA TRP A 55 8.46 -5.23 8.09
C TRP A 55 8.56 -4.10 9.13
N SER A 56 9.24 -4.33 10.26
CA SER A 56 9.43 -3.34 11.33
C SER A 56 10.25 -2.13 10.89
N MET A 57 11.11 -2.34 9.88
CA MET A 57 12.03 -1.36 9.32
C MET A 57 11.38 -0.34 8.37
N GLN A 58 10.06 -0.42 8.15
CA GLN A 58 9.36 0.49 7.25
C GLN A 58 9.21 1.89 7.89
N GLN A 59 9.55 2.95 7.16
CA GLN A 59 9.45 4.34 7.63
C GLN A 59 8.46 5.19 6.81
N ALA A 60 7.48 4.58 6.15
CA ALA A 60 6.57 5.28 5.26
C ALA A 60 5.37 5.91 5.99
N ASP A 61 5.60 6.71 7.02
CA ASP A 61 4.49 7.23 7.83
C ASP A 61 3.84 8.50 7.23
N ASP A 62 4.59 9.36 6.52
CA ASP A 62 4.04 10.60 5.94
C ASP A 62 3.52 10.47 4.51
N PHE A 63 4.23 9.73 3.65
CA PHE A 63 3.90 9.59 2.23
C PHE A 63 2.48 9.05 1.96
N PRO A 64 1.94 8.08 2.72
CA PRO A 64 0.58 7.60 2.52
C PRO A 64 -0.50 8.66 2.74
N ALA A 65 -0.31 9.58 3.68
CA ALA A 65 -1.28 10.63 3.96
C ALA A 65 -1.39 11.61 2.79
N TYR A 66 -0.24 12.03 2.22
CA TYR A 66 -0.22 12.91 1.06
C TYR A 66 -0.90 12.28 -0.15
N ILE A 67 -0.62 11.01 -0.46
CA ILE A 67 -1.30 10.29 -1.55
C ILE A 67 -2.80 10.23 -1.29
N GLY A 68 -3.22 9.91 -0.06
CA GLY A 68 -4.63 9.88 0.31
C GLY A 68 -5.34 11.21 0.05
N ILE A 69 -4.73 12.33 0.46
CA ILE A 69 -5.26 13.68 0.21
C ILE A 69 -5.34 13.97 -1.29
N PHE A 70 -4.30 13.65 -2.07
CA PHE A 70 -4.34 13.85 -3.52
C PHE A 70 -5.47 13.05 -4.17
N VAL A 71 -5.60 11.76 -3.84
CA VAL A 71 -6.65 10.89 -4.42
C VAL A 71 -8.05 11.38 -4.03
N VAL A 72 -8.28 11.61 -2.73
CA VAL A 72 -9.60 12.05 -2.24
C VAL A 72 -9.95 13.44 -2.75
N GLY A 73 -8.97 14.36 -2.79
CA GLY A 73 -9.15 15.70 -3.34
C GLY A 73 -9.56 15.68 -4.81
N HIS A 74 -8.89 14.88 -5.65
CA HIS A 74 -9.24 14.75 -7.07
C HIS A 74 -10.60 14.06 -7.28
N LEU A 75 -11.02 13.19 -6.37
CA LEU A 75 -12.33 12.57 -6.42
C LEU A 75 -13.44 13.56 -6.03
N LEU A 76 -13.21 14.37 -4.98
CA LEU A 76 -14.23 15.27 -4.43
C LEU A 76 -14.30 16.62 -5.13
N ALA A 77 -13.20 17.15 -5.67
CA ALA A 77 -13.18 18.42 -6.38
C ALA A 77 -14.23 18.52 -7.51
N PRO A 78 -14.33 17.56 -8.47
CA PRO A 78 -15.36 17.62 -9.50
C PRO A 78 -16.78 17.52 -8.93
N VAL A 79 -16.97 16.75 -7.84
CA VAL A 79 -18.27 16.61 -7.16
C VAL A 79 -18.69 17.94 -6.55
N VAL A 80 -17.78 18.61 -5.83
CA VAL A 80 -18.04 19.94 -5.25
C VAL A 80 -18.35 20.96 -6.34
N ILE A 81 -17.55 20.98 -7.42
CA ILE A 81 -17.78 21.89 -8.56
C ILE A 81 -19.16 21.65 -9.17
N ALA A 82 -19.54 20.38 -9.38
CA ALA A 82 -20.85 20.02 -9.94
C ALA A 82 -22.03 20.39 -9.01
N MET A 83 -21.88 20.22 -7.70
CA MET A 83 -22.91 20.60 -6.72
C MET A 83 -23.13 22.11 -6.71
N ILE A 84 -22.05 22.89 -6.64
CA ILE A 84 -22.11 24.35 -6.59
C ILE A 84 -22.64 24.90 -7.93
N SER A 85 -22.16 24.40 -9.07
CA SER A 85 -22.66 24.82 -10.38
C SER A 85 -24.12 24.41 -10.63
N GLY A 86 -24.57 23.32 -10.03
CA GLY A 86 -25.96 22.87 -10.01
C GLY A 86 -26.87 23.65 -9.04
N GLY A 87 -26.37 24.68 -8.35
CA GLY A 87 -27.16 25.53 -7.46
C GLY A 87 -27.38 24.96 -6.05
N VAL A 88 -26.65 23.92 -5.66
CA VAL A 88 -26.69 23.42 -4.27
C VAL A 88 -26.05 24.47 -3.36
N SER A 89 -26.70 24.78 -2.24
CA SER A 89 -26.17 25.75 -1.27
C SER A 89 -24.79 25.33 -0.74
N ALA A 90 -23.95 26.32 -0.41
CA ALA A 90 -22.61 26.07 0.14
C ALA A 90 -22.67 25.26 1.44
N TRP A 91 -23.64 25.54 2.31
CA TRP A 91 -23.85 24.79 3.55
C TRP A 91 -24.22 23.34 3.29
N ALA A 92 -25.19 23.07 2.41
CA ALA A 92 -25.55 21.68 2.06
C ALA A 92 -24.37 20.93 1.45
N THR A 93 -23.61 21.58 0.58
CA THR A 93 -22.39 21.01 -0.02
C THR A 93 -21.38 20.66 1.06
N LEU A 94 -21.09 21.58 1.99
CA LEU A 94 -20.15 21.35 3.09
C LEU A 94 -20.59 20.19 3.99
N THR A 95 -21.87 20.15 4.37
CA THR A 95 -22.42 19.11 5.26
C THR A 95 -22.38 17.72 4.62
N ILE A 96 -22.45 17.61 3.29
CA ILE A 96 -22.35 16.34 2.56
C ILE A 96 -20.87 15.96 2.34
N ILE A 97 -20.07 16.92 1.87
CA ILE A 97 -18.70 16.65 1.41
C ILE A 97 -17.75 16.41 2.58
N LEU A 98 -17.91 17.11 3.69
CA LEU A 98 -17.04 16.95 4.85
C LEU A 98 -17.07 15.51 5.43
N PRO A 99 -18.22 14.92 5.78
CA PRO A 99 -18.24 13.53 6.25
C PRO A 99 -17.81 12.56 5.17
N LEU A 100 -18.17 12.80 3.91
CA LEU A 100 -17.74 11.97 2.79
C LEU A 100 -16.21 11.96 2.65
N ALA A 101 -15.55 13.13 2.78
CA ALA A 101 -14.10 13.24 2.76
C ALA A 101 -13.44 12.46 3.89
N VAL A 102 -13.98 12.54 5.11
CA VAL A 102 -13.49 11.77 6.26
C VAL A 102 -13.59 10.27 5.99
N VAL A 103 -14.73 9.79 5.52
CA VAL A 103 -14.94 8.37 5.21
C VAL A 103 -13.98 7.91 4.12
N LEU A 104 -13.87 8.66 3.02
CA LEU A 104 -12.97 8.34 1.91
C LEU A 104 -11.51 8.30 2.34
N LEU A 105 -11.06 9.25 3.16
CA LEU A 105 -9.70 9.23 3.72
C LEU A 105 -9.47 7.99 4.58
N LEU A 106 -10.36 7.70 5.53
CA LEU A 106 -10.22 6.52 6.41
C LEU A 106 -10.13 5.21 5.63
N VAL A 107 -10.96 5.06 4.58
CA VAL A 107 -10.94 3.88 3.71
C VAL A 107 -9.68 3.83 2.85
N THR A 108 -9.18 4.96 2.37
CA THR A 108 -8.05 5.03 1.44
C THR A 108 -6.69 4.93 2.15
N LEU A 109 -6.60 5.31 3.42
CA LEU A 109 -5.35 5.35 4.17
C LEU A 109 -4.66 3.97 4.26
N GLN A 110 -5.41 2.93 4.62
CA GLN A 110 -4.86 1.58 4.76
C GLN A 110 -4.34 0.98 3.43
N PRO A 111 -5.09 0.97 2.32
CA PRO A 111 -4.61 0.46 1.05
C PRO A 111 -3.43 1.27 0.51
N VAL A 112 -3.46 2.60 0.65
CA VAL A 112 -2.33 3.46 0.24
C VAL A 112 -1.08 3.14 1.06
N LYS A 113 -1.19 2.99 2.38
CA LYS A 113 -0.04 2.59 3.21
C LYS A 113 0.53 1.24 2.77
N GLY A 114 -0.33 0.27 2.49
CA GLY A 114 0.10 -1.05 2.03
C GLY A 114 0.76 -1.00 0.65
N ALA A 115 0.19 -0.23 -0.28
CA ALA A 115 0.75 0.03 -1.60
C ALA A 115 2.17 0.59 -1.53
N VAL A 116 2.36 1.60 -0.67
CA VAL A 116 3.66 2.26 -0.45
C VAL A 116 4.67 1.27 0.12
N ILE A 117 4.31 0.50 1.16
CA ILE A 117 5.20 -0.52 1.73
C ILE A 117 5.63 -1.54 0.67
N GLY A 118 4.67 -2.05 -0.12
CA GLY A 118 4.96 -3.02 -1.19
C GLY A 118 5.87 -2.44 -2.28
N PHE A 119 5.65 -1.18 -2.67
CA PHE A 119 6.48 -0.48 -3.64
C PHE A 119 7.90 -0.23 -3.14
N LEU A 120 8.06 0.27 -1.91
CA LEU A 120 9.37 0.54 -1.30
C LEU A 120 10.16 -0.76 -1.14
N TRP A 121 9.51 -1.82 -0.69
CA TRP A 121 10.13 -3.15 -0.56
C TRP A 121 10.61 -3.68 -1.91
N TRP A 122 9.76 -3.65 -2.94
CA TRP A 122 10.13 -4.13 -4.27
C TRP A 122 11.36 -3.41 -4.86
N ASN A 123 11.44 -2.10 -4.64
CA ASN A 123 12.55 -1.28 -5.13
C ASN A 123 13.76 -1.26 -4.19
N GLY A 124 13.69 -1.90 -3.02
CA GLY A 124 14.78 -1.87 -2.03
C GLY A 124 15.07 -0.46 -1.50
N ILE A 125 14.04 0.38 -1.36
CA ILE A 125 14.19 1.76 -0.88
C ILE A 125 14.17 1.79 0.65
N GLY A 126 15.04 2.59 1.25
CA GLY A 126 15.18 2.72 2.69
C GLY A 126 15.92 1.53 3.29
N ALA A 127 15.35 0.89 4.31
CA ALA A 127 15.95 -0.25 5.00
C ALA A 127 15.69 -1.61 4.33
N PHE A 128 14.91 -1.65 3.25
CA PHE A 128 14.62 -2.90 2.54
C PHE A 128 15.79 -3.30 1.64
N ARG A 129 16.20 -4.57 1.70
CA ARG A 129 17.07 -5.16 0.68
C ARG A 129 16.24 -5.72 -0.47
N GLN A 130 16.67 -5.42 -1.69
CA GLN A 130 16.02 -5.92 -2.89
C GLN A 130 16.31 -7.41 -3.07
N GLU A 131 15.28 -8.23 -2.86
CA GLU A 131 15.30 -9.66 -3.18
C GLU A 131 14.82 -9.86 -4.63
N ARG A 132 15.69 -9.55 -5.61
CA ARG A 132 15.38 -9.84 -7.01
C ARG A 132 15.75 -11.29 -7.31
N ARG A 133 14.88 -12.04 -8.01
CA ARG A 133 15.25 -13.35 -8.56
C ARG A 133 16.45 -13.14 -9.49
N SER A 134 17.57 -13.79 -9.21
CA SER A 134 18.71 -13.79 -10.14
C SER A 134 18.22 -14.35 -11.47
N VAL A 135 18.30 -13.55 -12.53
CA VAL A 135 18.14 -14.08 -13.88
C VAL A 135 19.27 -15.09 -14.03
N ALA A 136 18.95 -16.39 -14.17
CA ALA A 136 19.95 -17.38 -14.50
C ALA A 136 20.70 -16.87 -15.74
N PRO A 137 22.05 -16.93 -15.78
CA PRO A 137 22.79 -16.56 -16.97
C PRO A 137 22.18 -17.28 -18.15
N LYS A 138 21.80 -16.54 -19.19
CA LYS A 138 21.39 -17.16 -20.45
C LYS A 138 22.62 -17.92 -20.94
N ASP A 139 22.54 -19.24 -21.04
CA ASP A 139 23.66 -20.05 -21.54
C ASP A 139 24.11 -19.45 -22.89
N PRO A 140 25.42 -19.17 -23.07
CA PRO A 140 25.92 -18.74 -24.36
C PRO A 140 25.77 -19.93 -25.33
N GLU A 141 24.93 -19.75 -26.35
CA GLU A 141 24.84 -20.62 -27.54
C GLU A 141 26.19 -20.69 -28.28
#